data_AF-A0A3S1EHG2-F1
#
_entry.id   AF-A0A3S1EHG2-F1
#
_cell.length_a   1.000
_cell.length_b   1.000
_cell.length_c   1.000
_cell.angle_alpha   90.00
_cell.angle_beta   90.00
_cell.angle_gamma   90.00
#
_symmetry.space_group_name_H-M   'P 1'
#
loop_
_entity.id
_entity.type
_entity.pdbx_description
1 polymer ?
#
loop_
_entity_poly.entity_id
_entity_poly.type
_entity_poly.pdbx_seq_one_letter_code
_entity_poly.pdbx_strand_id
1 'polypeptide(L)'
;GQIYAMPGMETRLHAVINKSGDYEGFSANYSGAGFSGMRFAFHGLDDAGFQAWIAKAKDGGGKLDRNGYLELEQPSENQPVRHYAAVDADLYKAILNMCVEPGKMCMSEMSQIDAKGGLGMAGIRNTLPLLYDKFARRGTIFGPAPSYVASICTTEEALAASKADQSVTPMTSTPIVGAGLQRPPPLSIRLPSPSATGTLRSPFNS
;
A
#
# COMPACT_ATOMS: atom_id res chain seq x y z
N GLY A 1 5.89 29.38 -15.03
CA GLY A 1 4.58 28.70 -15.19
C GLY A 1 4.06 28.29 -13.82
N GLN A 2 2.80 27.88 -13.74
CA GLN A 2 2.20 27.33 -12.52
C GLN A 2 1.39 26.09 -12.89
N ILE A 3 1.39 25.09 -12.01
CA ILE A 3 0.53 23.91 -12.13
C ILE A 3 -0.04 23.56 -10.76
N TYR A 4 -1.29 23.09 -10.74
CA TYR A 4 -1.96 22.68 -9.52
C TYR A 4 -1.71 21.19 -9.25
N ALA A 5 -1.52 20.85 -7.97
CA ALA A 5 -1.29 19.48 -7.52
C ALA A 5 -2.48 19.01 -6.67
N MET A 6 -3.10 17.91 -7.07
CA MET A 6 -4.25 17.30 -6.39
C MET A 6 -3.93 15.84 -6.07
N PRO A 7 -4.31 15.33 -4.88
CA PRO A 7 -4.17 13.92 -4.58
C PRO A 7 -5.02 13.09 -5.54
N GLY A 8 -4.48 11.95 -6.00
CA GLY A 8 -5.21 11.05 -6.90
C GLY A 8 -5.20 11.43 -8.38
N MET A 9 -4.56 12.54 -8.78
CA MET A 9 -4.55 13.01 -10.17
C MET A 9 -3.16 13.42 -10.63
N GLU A 10 -2.83 13.11 -11.89
CA GLU A 10 -1.61 13.57 -12.55
C GLU A 10 -1.90 14.80 -13.41
N THR A 11 -1.11 15.85 -13.21
CA THR A 11 -1.12 17.05 -14.04
C THR A 11 0.27 17.22 -14.67
N ARG A 12 0.34 17.69 -15.93
CA ARG A 12 1.61 17.79 -16.68
C ARG A 12 1.93 19.25 -16.99
N LEU A 13 3.17 19.63 -16.71
CA LEU A 13 3.73 20.94 -17.03
C LEU A 13 4.89 20.78 -18.00
N HIS A 14 4.90 21.54 -19.07
CA HIS A 14 6.04 21.67 -19.97
C HIS A 14 6.72 23.02 -19.71
N ALA A 15 8.03 23.01 -19.52
CA ALA A 15 8.82 24.21 -19.26
C ALA A 15 10.12 24.17 -20.07
N VAL A 16 10.52 25.35 -20.57
CA VAL A 16 11.80 25.55 -21.27
C VAL A 16 12.51 26.72 -20.60
N ILE A 17 13.80 26.55 -20.32
CA ILE A 17 14.63 27.53 -19.64
C ILE A 17 15.64 28.08 -20.64
N ASN A 18 15.44 29.34 -21.03
CA ASN A 18 16.25 29.97 -22.07
C ASN A 18 17.59 30.54 -21.55
N LYS A 19 17.74 30.67 -20.22
CA LYS A 19 18.94 31.23 -19.59
C LYS A 19 19.29 30.40 -18.37
N SER A 20 20.55 30.04 -18.22
CA SER A 20 21.04 29.37 -17.02
C SER A 20 20.96 30.30 -15.81
N GLY A 21 20.72 29.73 -14.63
CA GLY A 21 20.61 30.47 -13.38
C GLY A 21 19.78 29.75 -12.32
N ASP A 22 19.73 30.36 -11.14
CA ASP A 22 18.96 29.85 -10.00
C ASP A 22 17.62 30.57 -9.93
N TYR A 23 16.54 29.79 -9.97
CA TYR A 23 15.18 30.28 -9.88
C TYR A 23 14.54 29.81 -8.59
N GLU A 24 13.65 30.62 -8.05
CA GLU A 24 12.92 30.29 -6.84
C GLU A 24 11.49 29.86 -7.17
N GLY A 25 11.13 28.65 -6.72
CA GLY A 25 9.78 28.12 -6.74
C GLY A 25 9.15 28.15 -5.36
N PHE A 26 7.85 28.35 -5.29
CA PHE A 26 7.08 28.32 -4.05
C PHE A 26 5.67 27.80 -4.29
N SER A 27 5.04 27.28 -3.23
CA SER A 27 3.63 26.93 -3.29
C SER A 27 2.76 28.20 -3.30
N ALA A 28 1.90 28.35 -4.29
CA ALA A 28 1.00 29.50 -4.40
C ALA A 28 -0.36 29.30 -3.70
N ASN A 29 -0.71 28.06 -3.36
CA ASN A 29 -2.01 27.72 -2.78
C ASN A 29 -1.86 27.27 -1.33
N TYR A 30 -2.61 27.90 -0.43
CA TYR A 30 -2.56 27.62 1.00
C TYR A 30 -2.86 26.15 1.31
N SER A 31 -1.91 25.47 1.97
CA SER A 31 -1.94 24.04 2.29
C SER A 31 -1.91 23.74 3.80
N GLY A 32 -2.06 24.78 4.64
CA GLY A 32 -2.06 24.68 6.11
C GLY A 32 -0.75 25.12 6.76
N ALA A 33 -0.49 24.58 7.95
CA ALA A 33 0.75 24.82 8.69
C ALA A 33 1.98 24.44 7.86
N GLY A 34 3.04 25.26 7.95
CA GLY A 34 4.25 25.12 7.13
C GLY A 34 4.20 25.73 5.73
N PHE A 35 3.04 26.22 5.26
CA PHE A 35 2.86 26.75 3.90
C PHE A 35 3.87 27.85 3.53
N SER A 36 4.18 28.78 4.45
CA SER A 36 5.14 29.86 4.21
C SER A 36 6.56 29.37 3.91
N GLY A 37 6.91 28.18 4.41
CA GLY A 37 8.21 27.54 4.21
C GLY A 37 8.28 26.64 2.97
N MET A 38 7.18 26.44 2.23
CA MET A 38 7.14 25.58 1.05
C MET A 38 7.79 26.26 -0.17
N ARG A 39 9.12 26.32 -0.15
CA ARG A 39 9.97 26.91 -1.19
C ARG A 39 10.96 25.88 -1.70
N PHE A 40 11.34 25.99 -2.97
CA PHE A 40 12.35 25.13 -3.60
C PHE A 40 13.19 25.93 -4.59
N ALA A 41 14.47 25.57 -4.70
CA ALA A 41 15.34 26.11 -5.73
C ALA A 41 15.19 25.27 -7.02
N PHE A 42 15.14 25.94 -8.15
CA PHE A 42 15.15 25.36 -9.48
C PHE A 42 16.38 25.85 -10.24
N HIS A 43 17.31 24.95 -10.52
CA HIS A 43 18.58 25.26 -11.16
C HIS A 43 18.50 25.04 -12.68
N GLY A 44 18.63 26.11 -13.46
CA GLY A 44 18.81 26.05 -14.91
C GLY A 44 20.27 25.79 -15.26
N LEU A 45 20.62 24.53 -15.48
CA LEU A 45 21.99 24.08 -15.78
C LEU A 45 22.18 23.80 -17.28
N ASP A 46 23.44 23.78 -17.72
CA ASP A 46 23.84 23.20 -18.99
C ASP A 46 23.98 21.66 -18.86
N ASP A 47 24.19 20.97 -19.99
CA ASP A 47 24.24 19.50 -20.01
C ASP A 47 25.33 18.94 -19.08
N ALA A 48 26.52 19.55 -19.06
CA ALA A 48 27.62 19.14 -18.21
C ALA A 48 27.31 19.35 -16.72
N GLY A 49 26.76 20.50 -16.35
CA GLY A 49 26.31 20.78 -14.99
C GLY A 49 25.22 19.83 -14.53
N PHE A 50 24.28 19.48 -15.42
CA PHE A 50 23.22 18.53 -15.13
C PHE A 50 23.76 17.12 -14.85
N GLN A 51 24.71 16.63 -15.65
CA GLN A 51 25.35 15.32 -15.39
C GLN A 51 26.12 15.31 -14.06
N ALA A 52 26.83 16.40 -13.74
CA ALA A 52 27.52 16.53 -12.45
C ALA A 52 26.53 16.51 -11.26
N TRP A 53 25.38 17.17 -11.41
CA TRP A 53 24.33 17.17 -10.40
C TRP A 53 23.74 15.76 -10.19
N ILE A 54 23.47 15.01 -11.27
CA ILE A 54 23.02 13.61 -11.19
C ILE A 54 24.05 12.75 -10.45
N ALA A 55 25.33 12.88 -10.80
CA ALA A 55 26.40 12.12 -10.17
C ALA A 55 26.44 12.39 -8.66
N LYS A 56 26.35 13.66 -8.24
CA LYS A 56 26.28 14.06 -6.83
C LYS A 56 25.04 13.49 -6.12
N ALA A 57 23.88 13.53 -6.77
CA ALA A 57 22.65 12.98 -6.20
C ALA A 57 22.74 11.46 -5.98
N LYS A 58 23.42 10.75 -6.89
CA LYS A 58 23.67 9.30 -6.78
C LYS A 58 24.72 8.96 -5.72
N ASP A 59 25.75 9.79 -5.57
CA ASP A 59 26.81 9.62 -4.57
C ASP A 59 26.31 9.80 -3.13
N GLY A 60 25.28 10.63 -2.95
CA GLY A 60 24.61 10.83 -1.65
C GLY A 60 23.94 9.58 -1.06
N GLY A 61 23.81 8.50 -1.84
CA GLY A 61 23.24 7.24 -1.39
C GLY A 61 21.75 7.32 -1.06
N GLY A 62 21.26 6.32 -0.31
CA GLY A 62 19.86 6.22 0.09
C GLY A 62 18.93 5.71 -1.02
N LYS A 63 17.86 5.04 -0.60
CA LYS A 63 16.78 4.59 -1.47
C LYS A 63 15.45 5.12 -0.93
N LEU A 64 14.64 5.73 -1.79
CA LEU A 64 13.26 6.07 -1.47
C LEU A 64 12.36 4.92 -1.92
N ASP A 65 12.01 4.05 -0.97
CA ASP A 65 11.00 3.01 -1.13
C ASP A 65 9.69 3.41 -0.42
N ARG A 66 8.70 2.52 -0.40
CA ARG A 66 7.40 2.80 0.23
C ARG A 66 7.53 3.15 1.70
N ASN A 67 8.37 2.44 2.46
CA ASN A 67 8.56 2.70 3.88
C ASN A 67 9.25 4.05 4.11
N GLY A 68 10.31 4.34 3.33
CA GLY A 68 10.97 5.64 3.38
C GLY A 68 10.04 6.79 2.98
N TYR A 69 9.08 6.56 2.08
CA TYR A 69 8.06 7.54 1.76
C TYR A 69 7.07 7.76 2.92
N LEU A 70 6.64 6.70 3.61
CA LEU A 70 5.75 6.82 4.78
C LEU A 70 6.41 7.61 5.93
N GLU A 71 7.74 7.52 6.07
CA GLU A 71 8.49 8.38 7.00
C GLU A 71 8.59 9.83 6.49
N LEU A 72 8.80 10.01 5.18
CA LEU A 72 8.93 11.32 4.55
C LEU A 72 7.63 12.13 4.56
N GLU A 73 6.48 11.48 4.40
CA GLU A 73 5.17 12.16 4.34
C GLU A 73 4.65 12.61 5.71
N GLN A 74 5.34 12.25 6.80
CA GLN A 74 5.00 12.72 8.13
C GLN A 74 5.01 14.26 8.17
N PRO A 75 4.12 14.89 8.96
CA PRO A 75 3.94 16.33 8.90
C PRO A 75 5.22 17.00 9.38
N SER A 76 5.85 17.77 8.50
CA SER A 76 7.11 18.45 8.76
C SER A 76 7.11 19.81 8.08
N GLU A 77 7.96 20.72 8.59
CA GLU A 77 8.07 22.09 8.10
C GLU A 77 9.55 22.42 7.84
N ASN A 78 9.80 23.35 6.90
CA ASN A 78 11.14 23.86 6.58
C ASN A 78 12.20 22.77 6.38
N GLN A 79 11.84 21.74 5.63
CA GLN A 79 12.72 20.59 5.40
C GLN A 79 13.95 20.98 4.58
N PRO A 80 15.17 20.54 4.98
CA PRO A 80 16.37 20.75 4.19
C PRO A 80 16.32 19.91 2.90
N VAL A 81 17.12 20.32 1.90
CA VAL A 81 17.28 19.55 0.67
C VAL A 81 17.84 18.17 0.98
N ARG A 82 17.18 17.13 0.47
CA ARG A 82 17.60 15.74 0.55
C ARG A 82 17.67 15.14 -0.85
N HIS A 83 18.64 14.26 -1.07
CA HIS A 83 18.80 13.51 -2.31
C HIS A 83 18.66 12.03 -2.02
N TYR A 84 18.16 11.27 -3.00
CA TYR A 84 18.07 9.82 -2.95
C TYR A 84 18.71 9.26 -4.21
N ALA A 85 19.64 8.33 -4.05
CA ALA A 85 20.36 7.71 -5.17
C ALA A 85 19.47 6.78 -6.00
N ALA A 86 18.49 6.13 -5.35
CA ALA A 86 17.53 5.25 -5.99
C ALA A 86 16.11 5.53 -5.50
N VAL A 87 15.13 5.34 -6.38
CA VAL A 87 13.70 5.43 -6.08
C VAL A 87 13.03 4.15 -6.57
N ASP A 88 12.10 3.61 -5.80
CA ASP A 88 11.33 2.45 -6.21
C ASP A 88 10.44 2.77 -7.43
N ALA A 89 10.45 1.90 -8.44
CA ALA A 89 9.83 2.14 -9.75
C ALA A 89 8.30 2.29 -9.65
N ASP A 90 7.69 1.55 -8.72
CA ASP A 90 6.24 1.57 -8.51
C ASP A 90 5.78 2.63 -7.51
N LEU A 91 6.69 3.39 -6.90
CA LEU A 91 6.36 4.34 -5.84
C LEU A 91 5.41 5.44 -6.33
N TYR A 92 5.71 6.05 -7.49
CA TYR A 92 4.85 7.09 -8.05
C TYR A 92 3.44 6.57 -8.34
N LYS A 93 3.32 5.36 -8.89
CA LYS A 93 2.03 4.71 -9.14
C LYS A 93 1.28 4.46 -7.82
N ALA A 94 1.96 4.03 -6.76
CA ALA A 94 1.35 3.83 -5.45
C ALA A 94 0.86 5.15 -4.83
N ILE A 95 1.63 6.24 -4.95
CA ILE A 95 1.25 7.59 -4.49
C ILE A 95 0.01 8.09 -5.26
N LEU A 96 0.05 8.00 -6.60
CA LEU A 96 -1.07 8.40 -7.45
C LEU A 96 -2.35 7.64 -7.11
N ASN A 97 -2.23 6.35 -6.80
CA ASN A 97 -3.37 5.50 -6.44
C ASN A 97 -3.69 5.50 -4.94
N MET A 98 -3.06 6.37 -4.15
CA MET A 98 -3.27 6.53 -2.71
C MET A 98 -3.13 5.24 -1.89
N CYS A 99 -2.23 4.34 -2.30
CA CYS A 99 -2.00 3.01 -1.73
C CYS A 99 -0.52 2.74 -1.43
N VAL A 100 0.18 3.74 -0.89
CA VAL A 100 1.59 3.55 -0.49
C VAL A 100 1.71 2.66 0.74
N GLU A 101 0.76 2.78 1.68
CA GLU A 101 0.64 1.88 2.83
C GLU A 101 0.39 0.44 2.34
N PRO A 102 1.24 -0.53 2.73
CA PRO A 102 1.04 -1.94 2.37
C PRO A 102 -0.32 -2.45 2.82
N GLY A 103 -0.96 -3.29 2.01
CA GLY A 103 -2.30 -3.82 2.32
C GLY A 103 -3.45 -2.83 2.11
N LYS A 104 -3.21 -1.60 1.65
CA LYS A 104 -4.27 -0.67 1.23
C LYS A 104 -4.64 -0.89 -0.23
N MET A 105 -5.94 -1.03 -0.52
CA MET A 105 -6.42 -1.16 -1.90
C MET A 105 -6.14 0.13 -2.69
N CYS A 106 -5.55 -0.03 -3.87
CA CYS A 106 -5.31 1.08 -4.78
C CYS A 106 -6.61 1.59 -5.40
N MET A 107 -6.71 2.90 -5.64
CA MET A 107 -7.91 3.49 -6.27
C MET A 107 -8.23 2.87 -7.64
N SER A 108 -7.22 2.54 -8.44
CA SER A 108 -7.40 1.84 -9.71
C SER A 108 -7.86 0.40 -9.57
N GLU A 109 -7.51 -0.28 -8.47
CA GLU A 109 -8.00 -1.62 -8.19
C GLU A 109 -9.47 -1.58 -7.76
N MET A 110 -9.81 -0.65 -6.88
CA MET A 110 -11.19 -0.38 -6.48
C MET A 110 -12.07 -0.08 -7.70
N SER A 111 -11.63 0.79 -8.60
CA SER A 111 -12.41 1.11 -9.81
C SER A 111 -12.57 -0.09 -10.76
N GLN A 112 -11.57 -0.95 -10.86
CA GLN A 112 -11.67 -2.20 -11.65
C GLN A 112 -12.63 -3.20 -11.03
N ILE A 113 -12.65 -3.33 -9.71
CA ILE A 113 -13.59 -4.16 -8.96
C ILE A 113 -15.02 -3.65 -9.17
N ASP A 114 -15.23 -2.35 -9.03
CA ASP A 114 -16.52 -1.71 -9.24
C ASP A 114 -17.01 -1.88 -10.69
N ALA A 115 -16.11 -1.71 -11.66
CA ALA A 115 -16.41 -1.97 -13.08
C ALA A 115 -16.79 -3.44 -13.36
N LYS A 116 -16.32 -4.39 -12.54
CA LYS A 116 -16.68 -5.81 -12.59
C LYS A 116 -17.94 -6.17 -11.79
N GLY A 117 -18.60 -5.19 -11.17
CA GLY A 117 -19.83 -5.40 -10.38
C GLY A 117 -19.62 -5.52 -8.87
N GLY A 118 -18.44 -5.15 -8.36
CA GLY A 118 -18.12 -5.17 -6.93
C GLY A 118 -17.81 -6.56 -6.37
N LEU A 119 -17.50 -6.62 -5.07
CA LEU A 119 -17.14 -7.86 -4.36
C LEU A 119 -18.36 -8.56 -3.70
N GLY A 120 -19.58 -8.09 -3.97
CA GLY A 120 -20.79 -8.56 -3.29
C GLY A 120 -20.68 -8.45 -1.76
N MET A 121 -21.34 -9.36 -1.03
CA MET A 121 -21.36 -9.37 0.45
C MET A 121 -19.97 -9.62 1.09
N ALA A 122 -19.02 -10.19 0.34
CA ALA A 122 -17.66 -10.43 0.84
C ALA A 122 -16.86 -9.12 1.03
N GLY A 123 -17.16 -8.08 0.25
CA GLY A 123 -16.49 -6.78 0.35
C GLY A 123 -16.81 -5.99 1.62
N ILE A 124 -17.93 -6.28 2.30
CA ILE A 124 -18.40 -5.53 3.48
C ILE A 124 -17.41 -5.66 4.66
N ARG A 125 -16.66 -6.76 4.73
CA ARG A 125 -15.71 -7.03 5.83
C ARG A 125 -14.26 -6.71 5.49
N ASN A 126 -14.00 -6.14 4.32
CA ASN A 126 -12.65 -5.85 3.84
C ASN A 126 -12.21 -4.42 4.18
N THR A 127 -12.47 -3.96 5.40
CA THR A 127 -12.13 -2.61 5.85
C THR A 127 -11.21 -2.65 7.06
N LEU A 128 -10.11 -1.89 7.00
CA LEU A 128 -9.14 -1.72 8.08
C LEU A 128 -9.21 -0.29 8.63
N PRO A 129 -8.95 -0.07 9.92
CA PRO A 129 -8.93 1.28 10.49
C PRO A 129 -7.79 2.12 9.87
N LEU A 130 -8.07 3.38 9.56
CA LEU A 130 -7.08 4.37 9.16
C LEU A 130 -6.32 4.84 10.41
N LEU A 131 -5.04 4.51 10.48
CA LEU A 131 -4.17 4.84 11.62
C LEU A 131 -3.47 6.20 11.47
N TYR A 132 -3.38 6.73 10.25
CA TYR A 132 -2.67 7.97 9.98
C TYR A 132 -3.40 8.86 8.96
N ASP A 133 -3.79 10.05 9.41
CA ASP A 133 -4.19 11.20 8.60
C ASP A 133 -3.65 12.44 9.33
N LYS A 134 -2.91 13.30 8.61
CA LYS A 134 -2.33 14.57 9.10
C LYS A 134 -3.36 15.40 9.88
N PHE A 135 -4.62 15.28 9.52
CA PHE A 135 -5.74 15.75 10.31
C PHE A 135 -6.80 14.66 10.36
N ALA A 136 -6.56 13.57 11.09
CA ALA A 136 -7.67 12.85 11.71
C ALA A 136 -8.49 13.94 12.42
N ARG A 137 -9.54 14.43 11.74
CA ARG A 137 -10.48 15.40 12.31
C ARG A 137 -10.80 14.77 13.62
N ARG A 138 -10.43 15.45 14.71
CA ARG A 138 -10.81 15.17 16.10
C ARG A 138 -12.01 14.23 16.05
N GLY A 139 -11.77 12.92 16.24
CA GLY A 139 -12.62 11.84 15.70
C GLY A 139 -14.09 12.21 15.74
N THR A 140 -14.87 11.92 14.70
CA THR A 140 -16.31 12.21 14.73
C THR A 140 -16.87 11.64 16.04
N ILE A 141 -17.29 12.54 16.94
CA ILE A 141 -17.80 12.16 18.27
C ILE A 141 -18.98 11.18 18.15
N PHE A 142 -19.61 11.16 16.96
CA PHE A 142 -20.54 10.14 16.50
C PHE A 142 -20.14 9.65 15.10
N GLY A 143 -19.66 8.40 15.00
CA GLY A 143 -19.34 7.74 13.73
C GLY A 143 -18.33 6.59 13.92
N PRO A 144 -18.31 5.58 13.02
CA PRO A 144 -17.26 4.56 13.04
C PRO A 144 -15.89 5.21 12.79
N ALA A 145 -14.83 4.60 13.34
CA ALA A 145 -13.47 5.05 13.08
C ALA A 145 -13.22 5.12 11.56
N PRO A 146 -12.48 6.13 11.07
CA PRO A 146 -12.12 6.18 9.66
C PRO A 146 -11.46 4.87 9.27
N SER A 147 -11.88 4.29 8.16
CA SER A 147 -11.38 2.99 7.68
C SER A 147 -11.13 3.05 6.17
N TYR A 148 -10.21 2.22 5.69
CA TYR A 148 -9.91 2.04 4.27
C TYR A 148 -10.22 0.62 3.84
N VAL A 149 -10.45 0.41 2.54
CA VAL A 149 -10.61 -0.93 1.97
C VAL A 149 -9.24 -1.58 1.87
N ALA A 150 -9.03 -2.71 2.54
CA ALA A 150 -7.77 -3.43 2.44
C ALA A 150 -7.65 -4.08 1.06
N SER A 151 -6.45 -4.27 0.55
CA SER A 151 -6.26 -5.01 -0.69
C SER A 151 -6.80 -6.43 -0.52
N ILE A 152 -7.55 -6.92 -1.52
CA ILE A 152 -7.88 -8.34 -1.56
C ILE A 152 -6.61 -9.04 -2.03
N CYS A 153 -6.11 -9.99 -1.24
CA CYS A 153 -4.82 -10.65 -1.46
C CYS A 153 -4.51 -10.86 -2.95
N THR A 154 -3.63 -10.03 -3.51
CA THR A 154 -2.96 -10.40 -4.75
C THR A 154 -1.95 -11.46 -4.35
N THR A 155 -1.85 -12.53 -5.15
CA THR A 155 -0.98 -13.67 -4.86
C THR A 155 0.49 -13.28 -4.67
N GLU A 156 0.89 -12.13 -5.19
CA GLU A 156 2.24 -11.55 -5.09
C GLU A 156 2.49 -10.93 -3.70
N GLU A 157 1.50 -10.24 -3.14
CA GLU A 157 1.55 -9.67 -1.79
C GLU A 157 1.40 -10.76 -0.72
N ALA A 158 0.61 -11.81 -1.00
CA ALA A 158 0.55 -13.02 -0.20
C ALA A 158 1.89 -13.79 -0.18
N LEU A 159 2.62 -13.83 -1.30
CA LEU A 159 3.97 -14.42 -1.39
C LEU A 159 5.02 -13.57 -0.66
N ALA A 160 4.90 -12.24 -0.69
CA ALA A 160 5.78 -11.35 0.06
C ALA A 160 5.52 -11.45 1.59
N ALA A 161 4.25 -11.52 1.99
CA ALA A 161 3.84 -11.67 3.40
C ALA A 161 4.17 -13.07 3.96
N SER A 162 3.98 -14.14 3.18
CA SER A 162 4.32 -15.51 3.62
C SER A 162 5.82 -15.79 3.70
N LYS A 163 6.67 -14.94 3.12
CA LYS A 163 8.12 -14.94 3.40
C LYS A 163 8.48 -14.28 4.73
N ALA A 164 7.65 -13.34 5.21
CA ALA A 164 7.85 -12.65 6.48
C ALA A 164 7.26 -13.42 7.68
N ASP A 165 6.27 -14.28 7.45
CA ASP A 165 5.45 -14.91 8.51
C ASP A 165 5.66 -16.43 8.66
N GLN A 166 6.91 -16.91 8.62
CA GLN A 166 7.21 -18.33 8.88
C GLN A 166 7.35 -18.68 10.37
N SER A 167 6.78 -17.90 11.28
CA SER A 167 6.84 -18.19 12.73
C SER A 167 5.49 -18.30 13.44
N VAL A 168 4.37 -18.41 12.73
CA VAL A 168 3.08 -18.68 13.39
C VAL A 168 2.90 -20.17 13.59
N THR A 169 3.17 -20.64 14.81
CA THR A 169 2.73 -21.97 15.26
C THR A 169 1.21 -22.06 15.16
N PRO A 170 0.64 -23.14 14.57
CA PRO A 170 -0.80 -23.25 14.36
C PRO A 170 -1.55 -23.18 15.70
N MET A 171 -2.57 -22.32 15.77
CA MET A 171 -3.43 -22.19 16.94
C MET A 171 -4.20 -23.50 17.20
N THR A 172 -4.13 -23.98 18.44
CA THR A 172 -4.75 -25.22 18.91
C THR A 172 -6.25 -25.23 18.66
N SER A 173 -6.74 -26.21 17.90
CA SER A 173 -8.14 -26.39 17.48
C SER A 173 -9.08 -26.89 18.59
N THR A 174 -8.76 -26.63 19.86
CA THR A 174 -9.59 -27.07 20.98
C THR A 174 -10.93 -26.31 21.00
N PRO A 175 -12.09 -27.01 20.97
CA PRO A 175 -13.39 -26.35 21.09
C PRO A 175 -13.56 -25.76 22.49
N ILE A 176 -14.10 -24.54 22.56
CA ILE A 176 -14.36 -23.83 23.82
C ILE A 176 -15.54 -24.50 24.54
N VAL A 177 -15.36 -24.81 25.84
CA VAL A 177 -16.39 -25.38 26.72
C VAL A 177 -16.67 -24.39 27.85
N GLY A 178 -17.94 -24.26 28.27
CA GLY A 178 -18.34 -23.38 29.38
C GLY A 178 -17.69 -23.76 30.71
N ALA A 179 -17.40 -22.75 31.54
CA ALA A 179 -16.69 -22.92 32.81
C ALA A 179 -17.42 -23.89 33.76
N GLY A 180 -16.73 -24.95 34.18
CA GLY A 180 -17.20 -25.90 35.20
C GLY A 180 -17.70 -27.26 34.69
N LEU A 181 -17.73 -27.49 33.37
CA LEU A 181 -18.09 -28.80 32.82
C LEU A 181 -16.85 -29.69 32.65
N GLN A 182 -16.89 -30.90 33.22
CA GLN A 182 -15.83 -31.89 33.01
C GLN A 182 -15.85 -32.41 31.57
N ARG A 183 -14.66 -32.58 31.01
CA ARG A 183 -14.43 -33.06 29.64
C ARG A 183 -15.04 -34.46 29.47
N PRO A 184 -15.96 -34.67 28.51
CA PRO A 184 -16.38 -36.03 28.17
C PRO A 184 -15.20 -36.78 27.51
N PRO A 185 -15.04 -38.09 27.76
CA PRO A 185 -14.00 -38.89 27.13
C PRO A 185 -14.16 -38.84 25.60
N PRO A 186 -13.05 -38.91 24.84
CA PRO A 186 -13.11 -38.82 23.38
C PRO A 186 -14.01 -39.93 22.82
N LEU A 187 -15.12 -39.54 22.22
CA LEU A 187 -15.94 -40.43 21.40
C LEU A 187 -15.10 -40.83 20.18
N SER A 188 -14.66 -42.08 20.17
CA SER A 188 -13.99 -42.69 19.02
C SER A 188 -15.03 -42.88 17.92
N ILE A 189 -15.25 -41.87 17.09
CA ILE A 189 -15.99 -42.04 15.83
C ILE A 189 -15.08 -42.86 14.92
N ARG A 190 -15.33 -44.17 14.90
CA ARG A 190 -14.69 -45.10 13.97
C ARG A 190 -15.25 -44.77 12.59
N LEU A 191 -14.52 -43.98 11.79
CA LEU A 191 -14.83 -43.86 10.36
C LEU A 191 -14.77 -45.26 9.73
N PRO A 192 -15.79 -45.69 8.98
CA PRO A 192 -15.72 -46.95 8.27
C PRO A 192 -14.58 -46.90 7.24
N SER A 193 -13.68 -47.88 7.32
CA SER A 193 -12.62 -48.07 6.33
C SER A 193 -13.22 -48.27 4.93
N PRO A 194 -12.62 -47.71 3.87
CA PRO A 194 -13.02 -48.03 2.51
C PRO A 194 -12.64 -49.47 2.19
N SER A 195 -13.61 -50.38 2.19
CA SER A 195 -13.43 -51.73 1.68
C SER A 195 -13.22 -51.67 0.17
N ALA A 196 -11.98 -51.90 -0.25
CA ALA A 196 -11.66 -52.32 -1.60
C ALA A 196 -12.27 -53.71 -1.89
N THR A 197 -12.50 -53.98 -3.17
CA THR A 197 -12.84 -55.27 -3.83
C THR A 197 -14.27 -55.32 -4.40
N GLY A 198 -14.43 -54.75 -5.59
CA GLY A 198 -15.51 -55.05 -6.53
C GLY A 198 -14.90 -55.42 -7.87
N THR A 199 -14.74 -56.72 -8.09
CA THR A 199 -14.07 -57.38 -9.21
C THR A 199 -14.73 -57.06 -10.56
N LEU A 200 -13.94 -56.56 -11.52
CA LEU A 200 -14.32 -56.42 -12.92
C LEU A 200 -14.64 -57.82 -13.51
N ARG A 201 -15.87 -58.02 -14.00
CA ARG A 201 -16.22 -59.15 -14.89
C ARG A 201 -16.86 -58.59 -16.15
N SER A 202 -16.10 -58.67 -17.24
CA SER A 202 -16.59 -58.63 -18.62
C SER A 202 -17.53 -59.81 -18.90
N PRO A 203 -18.43 -59.66 -19.89
CA PRO A 203 -18.52 -60.73 -20.88
C PRO A 203 -18.46 -60.19 -22.32
N PHE A 204 -17.64 -60.88 -23.09
CA PHE A 204 -17.58 -60.92 -24.56
C PHE A 204 -18.69 -61.84 -25.10
N ASN A 205 -19.11 -61.59 -26.36
CA ASN A 205 -19.76 -62.44 -27.39
C ASN A 205 -21.02 -61.79 -27.99
N SER A 206 -21.29 -61.84 -29.30
CA SER A 206 -20.64 -62.46 -30.47
C SER A 206 -21.02 -61.65 -31.71
#